data_AF-A0A1J7BU73-F1
#
_entry.id   AF-A0A1J7BU73-F1
#
_cell.length_a   1.000
_cell.length_b   1.000
_cell.length_c   1.000
_cell.angle_alpha   90.00
_cell.angle_beta   90.00
_cell.angle_gamma   90.00
#
_symmetry.space_group_name_H-M   'P 1'
#
loop_
_entity.id
_entity.type
_entity.pdbx_description
1 polymer ?
#
loop_
_entity_poly.entity_id
_entity_poly.type
_entity_poly.pdbx_seq_one_letter_code
_entity_poly.pdbx_strand_id
1 'polypeptide(L)'
;MSQLRGHPLTTARTRALRSPLSPSQARLPLGFPWLRQRVAHFVDVAERDCELMVDLQAYAAATGITFADNCAAQVYWGPVEQRRPVPLLAVNLALVPTCGEADQVLAHEFMHLRWPSYGHKAVAFQRAQGLLDRLAAPVAV
;
A
#
# COMPACT_ATOMS: atom_id res chain seq x y z
N MET A 1 4.17 -5.07 -18.74
CA MET A 1 3.69 -3.66 -18.78
C MET A 1 3.86 -3.01 -17.40
N SER A 2 5.07 -2.51 -17.09
CA SER A 2 5.47 -2.06 -15.74
C SER A 2 6.13 -0.67 -15.74
N GLN A 3 5.60 0.30 -16.50
CA GLN A 3 6.18 1.66 -16.58
C GLN A 3 5.59 2.67 -15.56
N LEU A 4 4.70 2.23 -14.66
CA LEU A 4 3.94 3.15 -13.80
C LEU A 4 4.31 3.12 -12.31
N ARG A 5 4.97 2.05 -11.85
CA ARG A 5 5.37 1.85 -10.44
C ARG A 5 6.73 2.52 -10.20
N GLY A 6 6.84 3.34 -9.15
CA GLY A 6 8.03 4.17 -8.90
C GLY A 6 8.15 5.42 -9.80
N HIS A 7 7.12 5.72 -10.62
CA HIS A 7 7.11 6.92 -11.46
C HIS A 7 7.08 8.20 -10.59
N PRO A 8 7.86 9.25 -10.90
CA PRO A 8 7.96 10.45 -10.05
C PRO A 8 6.62 11.09 -9.69
N LEU A 9 5.68 11.14 -10.64
CA LEU A 9 4.33 11.65 -10.40
C LEU A 9 3.52 10.80 -9.40
N THR A 10 3.66 9.48 -9.43
CA THR A 10 3.03 8.61 -8.45
C THR A 10 3.64 8.84 -7.08
N THR A 11 4.97 8.84 -7.00
CA THR A 11 5.71 9.11 -5.76
C THR A 11 5.31 10.44 -5.15
N ALA A 12 5.26 11.51 -5.95
CA ALA A 12 4.87 12.84 -5.49
C ALA A 12 3.43 12.88 -4.95
N ARG A 13 2.48 12.24 -5.64
CA ARG A 13 1.08 12.22 -5.21
C ARG A 13 0.84 11.30 -4.01
N THR A 14 1.54 10.18 -3.91
CA THR A 14 1.51 9.33 -2.72
C THR A 14 2.04 10.10 -1.51
N ARG A 15 3.17 10.80 -1.65
CA ARG A 15 3.73 11.66 -0.59
C ARG A 15 2.82 12.83 -0.20
N ALA A 16 1.95 13.28 -1.10
CA ALA A 16 0.99 14.34 -0.83
C ALA A 16 -0.25 13.86 -0.06
N LEU A 17 -0.44 12.54 0.11
CA LEU A 17 -1.51 12.01 0.94
C LEU A 17 -1.29 12.39 2.41
N ARG A 18 -2.37 12.72 3.11
CA ARG A 18 -2.31 13.12 4.52
C ARG A 18 -2.64 11.93 5.40
N SER A 19 -1.61 11.41 6.09
CA SER A 19 -1.79 10.39 7.12
C SER A 19 -2.56 10.96 8.33
N PRO A 20 -3.51 10.21 8.91
CA PRO A 20 -4.18 10.60 10.16
C PRO A 20 -3.31 10.44 11.41
N LEU A 21 -2.10 9.89 11.28
CA LEU A 21 -1.17 9.80 12.40
C LEU A 21 -0.79 11.21 12.87
N SER A 22 -0.63 11.39 14.18
CA SER A 22 -0.03 12.61 14.70
C SER A 22 1.40 12.77 14.16
N PRO A 23 1.94 14.01 14.07
CA PRO A 23 3.29 14.22 13.56
C PRO A 23 4.38 13.45 14.31
N SER A 24 4.21 13.20 15.61
CA SER A 24 5.15 12.39 16.40
C SER A 24 5.08 10.91 16.02
N GLN A 25 3.88 10.35 15.83
CA GLN A 25 3.69 8.97 15.40
C GLN A 25 4.17 8.74 13.97
N ALA A 26 3.90 9.69 13.06
CA ALA A 26 4.29 9.58 11.65
C ALA A 26 5.81 9.49 11.46
N ARG A 27 6.60 10.11 12.36
CA ARG A 27 8.07 10.09 12.33
C ARG A 27 8.70 8.86 12.98
N LEU A 28 7.91 8.00 13.64
CA LEU A 28 8.46 6.79 14.25
C LEU A 28 9.01 5.86 13.16
N PRO A 29 10.15 5.18 13.43
CA PRO A 29 10.67 4.15 12.54
C PRO A 29 9.63 3.06 12.29
N LEU A 30 9.55 2.59 11.04
CA LEU A 30 8.64 1.52 10.68
C LEU A 30 9.11 0.19 11.27
N GLY A 31 8.31 -0.37 12.18
CA GLY A 31 8.48 -1.72 12.70
C GLY A 31 7.52 -2.71 12.04
N PHE A 32 7.96 -3.95 11.80
CA PHE A 32 7.09 -5.00 11.24
C PHE A 32 5.81 -5.26 12.05
N PRO A 33 5.82 -5.30 13.41
CA PRO A 33 4.59 -5.44 14.19
C PRO A 33 3.58 -4.32 13.93
N TRP A 34 4.07 -3.07 13.82
CA TRP A 34 3.24 -1.91 13.50
C TRP A 34 2.66 -2.02 12.10
N LEU A 35 3.49 -2.39 11.11
CA LEU A 35 3.05 -2.54 9.71
C LEU A 35 1.93 -3.57 9.60
N ARG A 36 2.09 -4.74 10.24
CA ARG A 36 1.09 -5.80 10.25
C ARG A 36 -0.24 -5.33 10.85
N GLN A 37 -0.20 -4.63 11.99
CA GLN A 37 -1.40 -4.06 12.60
C GLN A 37 -2.04 -3.01 11.69
N ARG A 38 -1.23 -2.15 11.06
CA ARG A 38 -1.74 -1.08 10.19
C ARG A 38 -2.41 -1.65 8.94
N VAL A 39 -1.83 -2.70 8.34
CA VAL A 39 -2.43 -3.45 7.24
C VAL A 39 -3.80 -4.01 7.63
N ALA A 40 -3.97 -4.55 8.84
CA ALA A 40 -5.27 -5.04 9.31
C ALA A 40 -6.33 -3.92 9.35
N HIS A 41 -5.97 -2.70 9.79
CA HIS A 41 -6.90 -1.58 9.74
C HIS A 41 -7.25 -1.19 8.29
N PHE A 42 -6.30 -1.27 7.36
CA PHE A 42 -6.57 -1.02 5.94
C PHE A 42 -7.46 -2.09 5.31
N VAL A 43 -7.30 -3.36 5.68
CA VAL A 43 -8.19 -4.46 5.26
C VAL A 43 -9.63 -4.15 5.62
N ASP A 44 -9.86 -3.67 6.86
CA ASP A 44 -11.18 -3.27 7.33
C ASP A 44 -11.76 -2.09 6.52
N VAL A 45 -11.06 -0.96 6.44
CA VAL A 45 -11.62 0.22 5.73
C VAL A 45 -11.70 0.05 4.21
N ALA A 46 -10.85 -0.80 3.62
CA ALA A 46 -10.91 -1.12 2.21
C ALA A 46 -11.89 -2.27 1.91
N GLU A 47 -12.37 -2.97 2.93
CA GLU A 47 -13.20 -4.17 2.82
C GLU A 47 -12.55 -5.20 1.85
N ARG A 48 -11.23 -5.36 1.97
CA ARG A 48 -10.45 -6.19 1.06
C ARG A 48 -9.23 -6.81 1.73
N ASP A 49 -9.18 -8.14 1.70
CA ASP A 49 -8.05 -8.91 2.24
C ASP A 49 -6.82 -8.84 1.34
N CYS A 50 -5.65 -9.00 1.96
CA CYS A 50 -4.38 -9.26 1.29
C CYS A 50 -3.42 -10.01 2.23
N GLU A 51 -2.45 -10.69 1.65
CA GLU A 51 -1.33 -11.30 2.37
C GLU A 51 -0.11 -10.36 2.32
N LEU A 52 0.35 -9.89 3.49
CA LEU A 52 1.50 -8.99 3.59
C LEU A 52 2.82 -9.75 3.41
N MET A 53 3.64 -9.28 2.47
CA MET A 53 4.97 -9.81 2.17
C MET A 53 6.01 -8.70 2.38
N VAL A 54 6.98 -8.92 3.27
CA VAL A 54 8.13 -8.00 3.46
C VAL A 54 9.46 -8.62 3.04
N ASP A 55 9.49 -9.94 2.86
CA ASP A 55 10.59 -10.64 2.22
C ASP A 55 10.40 -10.58 0.70
N LEU A 56 11.18 -9.71 0.05
CA LEU A 56 11.09 -9.49 -1.40
C LEU A 56 11.65 -10.67 -2.21
N GLN A 57 12.55 -11.48 -1.63
CA GLN A 57 13.04 -12.69 -2.28
C GLN A 57 11.95 -13.78 -2.27
N ALA A 58 11.29 -13.98 -1.12
CA ALA A 58 10.15 -14.88 -1.02
C ALA A 58 9.00 -14.43 -1.94
N TYR A 59 8.75 -13.13 -2.04
CA TYR A 59 7.78 -12.59 -3.00
C TYR A 59 8.14 -12.92 -4.46
N ALA A 60 9.40 -12.74 -4.84
CA ALA A 60 9.86 -13.06 -6.19
C ALA A 60 9.74 -14.56 -6.49
N ALA A 61 10.09 -15.42 -5.53
CA ALA A 61 9.91 -16.87 -5.66
C ALA A 61 8.44 -17.27 -5.81
N ALA A 62 7.53 -16.66 -5.04
CA ALA A 62 6.10 -16.97 -5.06
C ALA A 62 5.37 -16.45 -6.32
N THR A 63 5.88 -15.38 -6.94
CA THR A 63 5.18 -14.69 -8.05
C THR A 63 5.89 -14.81 -9.40
N GLY A 64 7.17 -15.20 -9.42
CA GLY A 64 8.05 -15.11 -10.58
C GLY A 64 8.39 -13.66 -10.99
N ILE A 65 8.04 -12.66 -10.19
CA ILE A 65 8.24 -11.23 -10.50
C ILE A 65 9.36 -10.68 -9.62
N THR A 66 10.43 -10.20 -10.26
CA THR A 66 11.45 -9.39 -9.57
C THR A 66 10.82 -8.09 -9.09
N PHE A 67 10.88 -7.87 -7.78
CA PHE A 67 10.40 -6.64 -7.16
C PHE A 67 11.36 -5.49 -7.49
N ALA A 68 10.85 -4.40 -8.07
CA ALA A 68 11.70 -3.31 -8.53
C ALA A 68 12.27 -2.48 -7.37
N ASP A 69 13.56 -2.16 -7.43
CA ASP A 69 14.30 -1.49 -6.35
C ASP A 69 13.79 -0.09 -6.00
N ASN A 70 13.03 0.56 -6.90
CA ASN A 70 12.44 1.88 -6.72
C ASN A 70 10.93 1.83 -6.40
N CYS A 71 10.38 0.64 -6.16
CA CYS A 71 8.96 0.43 -5.88
C CYS A 71 8.77 0.34 -4.36
N ALA A 72 8.01 1.26 -3.75
CA ALA A 72 7.82 1.23 -2.30
C ALA A 72 6.93 0.06 -1.84
N ALA A 73 5.88 -0.25 -2.60
CA ALA A 73 5.03 -1.40 -2.39
C ALA A 73 4.33 -1.78 -3.69
N GLN A 74 3.80 -3.00 -3.74
CA GLN A 74 3.00 -3.45 -4.86
C GLN A 74 2.00 -4.53 -4.49
N VAL A 75 0.80 -4.42 -5.07
CA VAL A 75 -0.20 -5.50 -5.07
C VAL A 75 -0.01 -6.44 -6.25
N TYR A 76 -0.14 -7.74 -5.98
CA TYR A 76 -0.14 -8.82 -6.97
C TYR A 76 -1.37 -9.71 -6.84
N TRP A 77 -2.18 -9.71 -7.90
CA TRP A 77 -3.39 -10.51 -8.01
C TRP A 77 -3.15 -11.88 -8.64
N GLY A 78 -1.98 -12.17 -9.21
CA GLY A 78 -1.86 -13.28 -10.16
C GLY A 78 -2.15 -12.86 -11.61
N PRO A 79 -1.89 -13.74 -12.59
CA PRO A 79 -2.31 -13.53 -13.97
C PRO A 79 -3.83 -13.53 -14.07
N VAL A 80 -4.39 -12.92 -15.11
CA VAL A 80 -5.85 -12.70 -15.26
C VAL A 80 -6.65 -14.00 -15.12
N GLU A 81 -6.17 -15.09 -15.72
CA GLU A 81 -6.82 -16.40 -15.71
C GLU A 81 -6.66 -17.17 -14.39
N GLN A 82 -5.74 -16.74 -13.51
CA GLN A 82 -5.44 -17.42 -12.24
C GLN A 82 -5.31 -16.40 -11.12
N ARG A 83 -6.28 -15.48 -11.06
CA ARG A 83 -6.29 -14.49 -9.99
C ARG A 83 -6.43 -15.19 -8.64
N ARG A 84 -5.56 -14.81 -7.72
CA ARG A 84 -5.62 -15.24 -6.33
C ARG A 84 -6.88 -14.66 -5.67
N PRO A 85 -7.60 -15.46 -4.86
CA PRO A 85 -8.71 -14.94 -4.07
C PRO A 85 -8.22 -13.91 -3.04
N VAL A 86 -7.03 -14.14 -2.47
CA VAL A 86 -6.32 -13.21 -1.59
C VAL A 86 -5.03 -12.75 -2.30
N PRO A 87 -4.95 -11.46 -2.72
CA PRO A 87 -3.78 -10.92 -3.38
C PRO A 87 -2.61 -10.76 -2.41
N LEU A 88 -1.39 -10.76 -2.94
CA LEU A 88 -0.18 -10.44 -2.18
C LEU A 88 0.02 -8.92 -2.17
N LEU A 89 0.35 -8.35 -1.02
CA LEU A 89 0.82 -6.99 -0.84
C LEU A 89 2.28 -7.04 -0.42
N ALA A 90 3.20 -6.71 -1.33
CA ALA A 90 4.61 -6.63 -1.01
C ALA A 90 5.02 -5.20 -0.65
N VAL A 91 5.82 -5.02 0.40
CA VAL A 91 6.31 -3.71 0.86
C VAL A 91 7.83 -3.75 0.99
N ASN A 92 8.51 -2.81 0.34
CA ASN A 92 9.96 -2.63 0.46
C ASN A 92 10.27 -1.71 1.64
N LEU A 93 10.65 -2.31 2.78
CA LEU A 93 10.96 -1.58 4.01
C LEU A 93 12.13 -0.60 3.87
N ALA A 94 13.04 -0.81 2.90
CA ALA A 94 14.16 0.10 2.67
C ALA A 94 13.73 1.45 2.07
N LEU A 95 12.58 1.50 1.39
CA LEU A 95 12.02 2.73 0.79
C LEU A 95 10.94 3.38 1.65
N VAL A 96 10.54 2.73 2.74
CA VAL A 96 9.45 3.16 3.62
C VAL A 96 9.94 3.17 5.07
N PRO A 97 10.87 4.07 5.43
CA PRO A 97 11.52 4.04 6.73
C PRO A 97 10.62 4.47 7.89
N THR A 98 9.52 5.18 7.64
CA THR A 98 8.66 5.74 8.70
C THR A 98 7.22 5.24 8.65
N CYS A 99 6.54 5.28 9.80
CA CYS A 99 5.11 4.97 9.90
C CYS A 99 4.24 5.86 8.99
N GLY A 100 4.57 7.14 8.85
CA GLY A 100 3.84 8.07 7.98
C GLY A 100 3.94 7.71 6.50
N GLU A 101 5.14 7.40 6.02
CA GLU A 101 5.34 6.95 4.64
C GLU A 101 4.66 5.61 4.37
N ALA A 102 4.71 4.68 5.34
CA ALA A 102 3.99 3.42 5.25
C ALA A 102 2.50 3.64 5.10
N ASP A 103 1.93 4.56 5.87
CA ASP A 103 0.50 4.86 5.81
C ASP A 103 0.07 5.40 4.43
N GLN A 104 0.86 6.30 3.85
CA GLN A 104 0.63 6.84 2.51
C GLN A 104 0.74 5.76 1.43
N VAL A 105 1.78 4.92 1.50
CA VAL A 105 2.02 3.82 0.57
C VAL A 105 0.92 2.77 0.65
N LEU A 106 0.53 2.37 1.87
CA LEU A 106 -0.57 1.43 2.08
C LEU A 106 -1.89 1.99 1.53
N ALA A 107 -2.21 3.26 1.77
CA ALA A 107 -3.42 3.87 1.23
C ALA A 107 -3.47 3.81 -0.31
N HIS A 108 -2.33 4.03 -0.98
CA HIS A 108 -2.22 3.91 -2.42
C HIS A 108 -2.44 2.46 -2.90
N GLU A 109 -1.80 1.48 -2.26
CA GLU A 109 -1.94 0.07 -2.66
C GLU A 109 -3.33 -0.51 -2.33
N PHE A 110 -3.92 -0.17 -1.18
CA PHE A 110 -5.27 -0.58 -0.82
C PHE A 110 -6.34 0.06 -1.71
N MET A 111 -6.09 1.27 -2.23
CA MET A 111 -6.93 1.82 -3.27
C MET A 111 -6.92 0.94 -4.53
N HIS A 112 -5.75 0.41 -4.94
CA HIS A 112 -5.67 -0.54 -6.04
C HIS A 112 -6.33 -1.90 -5.74
N LEU A 113 -6.35 -2.31 -4.47
CA LEU A 113 -7.06 -3.53 -4.03
C LEU A 113 -8.58 -3.39 -4.20
N ARG A 114 -9.14 -2.25 -3.78
CA ARG A 114 -10.59 -2.02 -3.81
C ARG A 114 -11.09 -1.54 -5.17
N TRP A 115 -10.31 -0.69 -5.84
CA TRP A 115 -10.65 -0.13 -7.15
C TRP A 115 -9.50 -0.33 -8.13
N PRO A 116 -9.47 -1.46 -8.85
CA PRO A 116 -8.47 -1.73 -9.87
C PRO A 116 -8.42 -0.58 -10.88
N SER A 117 -7.38 0.24 -10.79
CA SER A 117 -7.14 1.41 -11.62
C SER A 117 -5.71 1.36 -12.11
N TYR A 118 -5.49 1.61 -13.39
CA TYR A 118 -4.16 1.71 -13.99
C TYR A 118 -3.85 3.18 -14.31
N GLY A 119 -2.63 3.61 -13.99
CA GLY A 119 -2.14 4.97 -14.27
C GLY A 119 -2.27 5.96 -13.13
N HIS A 120 -1.77 7.18 -13.35
CA HIS A 120 -1.67 8.25 -12.35
C HIS A 120 -2.91 9.14 -12.37
N LYS A 121 -4.10 8.58 -12.25
CA LYS A 121 -5.34 9.37 -12.30
C LYS A 121 -5.58 10.08 -10.96
N ALA A 122 -5.98 11.34 -10.97
CA ALA A 122 -6.24 12.11 -9.74
C ALA A 122 -7.28 11.42 -8.82
N VAL A 123 -8.32 10.84 -9.42
CA VAL A 123 -9.36 10.08 -8.71
C VAL A 123 -8.81 8.90 -7.90
N ALA A 124 -7.72 8.28 -8.34
CA ALA A 124 -7.06 7.20 -7.62
C ALA A 124 -6.47 7.71 -6.29
N PHE A 125 -5.84 8.88 -6.30
CA PHE A 125 -5.29 9.49 -5.09
C PHE A 125 -6.37 10.07 -4.18
N GLN A 126 -7.48 10.56 -4.73
CA GLN A 126 -8.65 10.94 -3.93
C GLN A 126 -9.23 9.74 -3.18
N ARG A 127 -9.32 8.57 -3.83
CA ARG A 127 -9.76 7.32 -3.17
C ARG A 127 -8.78 6.84 -2.11
N ALA A 128 -7.47 6.94 -2.37
CA ALA A 128 -6.45 6.64 -1.38
C ALA A 128 -6.57 7.56 -0.16
N GLN A 129 -6.77 8.86 -0.38
CA GLN A 129 -7.05 9.81 0.71
C GLN A 129 -8.32 9.42 1.47
N GLY A 130 -9.40 9.03 0.78
CA GLY A 130 -10.63 8.59 1.42
C GLY A 130 -10.46 7.36 2.33
N LEU A 131 -9.53 6.44 2.02
CA LEU A 131 -9.18 5.34 2.92
C LEU A 131 -8.48 5.84 4.20
N LEU A 132 -7.57 6.80 4.07
CA LEU A 132 -6.90 7.45 5.21
C LEU A 132 -7.89 8.22 6.09
N ASP A 133 -8.83 8.93 5.47
CA ASP A 133 -9.86 9.69 6.17
C ASP A 133 -10.78 8.75 6.97
N ARG A 134 -11.12 7.57 6.42
CA ARG A 134 -11.88 6.53 7.15
C ARG A 134 -11.13 5.98 8.36
N LEU A 135 -9.81 5.86 8.30
CA LEU A 135 -8.98 5.46 9.45
C LEU A 135 -8.92 6.52 10.55
N ALA A 136 -9.20 7.78 10.21
CA ALA A 136 -9.25 8.90 11.15
C ALA A 136 -10.59 9.01 11.88
N ALA A 137 -11.66 8.46 11.28
CA ALA A 137 -12.99 8.53 11.85
C ALA A 137 -13.06 7.68 13.14
N PRO A 138 -13.64 8.20 14.23
CA PRO A 138 -13.93 7.37 15.39
C PRO A 138 -14.85 6.23 14.95
N VAL A 139 -14.50 4.99 15.31
CA VAL A 139 -15.38 3.84 15.11
C VAL A 139 -16.67 4.16 15.86
N ALA A 140 -17.78 4.32 15.12
CA ALA A 140 -19.09 4.43 15.74
C ALA A 140 -19.35 3.11 16.48
N VAL A 141 -19.33 3.17 17.81
CA VAL A 141 -19.69 2.05 18.71
C VAL A 141 -21.20 1.90 18.72
#